data_AF-A0A7S2N401-F1
#
_entry.id   AF-A0A7S2N401-F1
#
_cell.length_a   1.000
_cell.length_b   1.000
_cell.length_c   1.000
_cell.angle_alpha   90.00
_cell.angle_beta   90.00
_cell.angle_gamma   90.00
#
_symmetry.space_group_name_H-M   'P 1'
#
loop_
_entity.id
_entity.type
_entity.pdbx_description
1 polymer ?
#
loop_
_entity_poly.entity_id
_entity_poly.type
_entity_poly.pdbx_seq_one_letter_code
_entity_poly.pdbx_strand_id
1 'polypeptide(L)'
;MTISPSTLIDLAFKEDATASELLTIVLTFSIFWAIIFKILSIILLPLVYNKPWLRASADREWENGAKEGIKQLGLSCTKEEFILFFISTWPNTQAIIVQHFVGGALCLPAILQLSSINSSLACLGILSEMGWEIYDTLKIIYKRNFTPTGKAEVPGFMFAIMMIHHSLTTGLGIPTILHYRHLPTLHWICFELQFAAAVALSIGEYTKLLDVTKPHQLRQFQVLTGVAFVVMLITRGFHWLYLIGQFMLVWYRDEAWVFLGVGAPLLLLFSFFNYAFCLAPMWARWMKFRKMSVEYESLPKDVCAVEKSKSVRKLQVAAVDVFSSGVVMDADKISLLLGSANRKERVERRKTMPAVPASGNKVESTAKVATSMYLKKSLNCGEFYDFLAELEKDEKKDR
;
A
#
# COMPACT_ATOMS: atom_id res chain seq x y z
N MET A 1 8.27 -29.56 14.24
CA MET A 1 9.44 -29.89 13.39
C MET A 1 10.38 -28.70 13.45
N THR A 2 11.60 -28.86 13.95
CA THR A 2 12.60 -27.79 13.99
C THR A 2 13.39 -27.83 12.68
N ILE A 3 13.35 -26.74 11.90
CA ILE A 3 14.13 -26.62 10.66
C ILE A 3 15.43 -25.90 11.01
N SER A 4 16.57 -26.52 10.71
CA SER A 4 17.87 -25.91 10.98
C SER A 4 18.18 -24.79 9.96
N PRO A 5 18.96 -23.76 10.33
CA PRO A 5 19.39 -22.74 9.39
C PRO A 5 20.15 -23.30 8.17
N SER A 6 20.97 -24.34 8.34
CA SER A 6 21.66 -25.00 7.24
C SER A 6 20.68 -25.64 6.26
N THR A 7 19.62 -26.31 6.76
CA THR A 7 18.58 -26.88 5.90
C THR A 7 17.90 -25.80 5.06
N LEU A 8 17.64 -24.61 5.62
CA LEU A 8 17.03 -23.51 4.85
C LEU A 8 17.95 -23.00 3.74
N ILE A 9 19.26 -22.91 4.02
CA ILE A 9 20.26 -22.50 3.03
C ILE A 9 20.33 -23.55 1.91
N ASP A 10 20.38 -24.83 2.27
CA ASP A 10 20.41 -25.91 1.27
C ASP A 10 19.15 -25.87 0.38
N LEU A 11 17.97 -25.71 0.97
CA LEU A 11 16.71 -25.59 0.24
C LEU A 11 16.65 -24.34 -0.65
N ALA A 12 17.20 -23.21 -0.19
CA ALA A 12 17.22 -21.96 -0.94
C ALA A 12 17.97 -22.07 -2.27
N PHE A 13 19.03 -22.88 -2.31
CA PHE A 13 19.87 -23.08 -3.49
C PHE A 13 19.63 -24.40 -4.22
N LYS A 14 18.74 -25.26 -3.71
CA LYS A 14 18.33 -26.49 -4.37
C LYS A 14 17.52 -26.21 -5.65
N GLU A 15 18.06 -26.58 -6.80
CA GLU A 15 17.43 -26.30 -8.11
C GLU A 15 16.18 -27.16 -8.37
N ASP A 16 16.15 -28.38 -7.84
CA ASP A 16 15.07 -29.37 -7.94
C ASP A 16 14.19 -29.40 -6.68
N ALA A 17 14.02 -28.26 -6.02
CA ALA A 17 13.18 -28.15 -4.83
C ALA A 17 11.72 -28.50 -5.15
N THR A 18 11.12 -29.33 -4.30
CA THR A 18 9.71 -29.71 -4.36
C THR A 18 8.80 -28.56 -3.89
N ALA A 19 7.50 -28.63 -4.21
CA ALA A 19 6.52 -27.63 -3.75
C ALA A 19 6.48 -27.50 -2.22
N SER A 20 6.61 -28.61 -1.48
CA SER A 20 6.66 -28.61 -0.01
C SER A 20 7.92 -27.94 0.55
N GLU A 21 9.06 -28.13 -0.12
CA GLU A 21 10.32 -27.48 0.26
C GLU A 21 10.25 -25.97 0.01
N LEU A 22 9.72 -25.55 -1.14
CA LEU A 22 9.48 -24.12 -1.44
C LEU A 22 8.47 -23.50 -0.46
N LEU A 23 7.39 -24.20 -0.14
CA LEU A 23 6.41 -23.75 0.87
C LEU A 23 7.07 -23.58 2.25
N THR A 24 8.00 -24.45 2.60
CA THR A 24 8.76 -24.33 3.85
C THR A 24 9.57 -23.03 3.91
N ILE A 25 10.19 -22.64 2.79
CA ILE A 25 10.88 -21.35 2.66
C ILE A 25 9.88 -20.19 2.78
N VAL A 26 8.73 -20.26 2.11
CA VAL A 26 7.68 -19.23 2.17
C VAL A 26 7.19 -19.01 3.60
N LEU A 27 6.88 -20.09 4.34
CA LEU A 27 6.44 -20.00 5.74
C LEU A 27 7.53 -19.41 6.64
N THR A 28 8.79 -19.75 6.37
CA THR A 28 9.94 -19.16 7.07
C THR A 28 10.03 -17.67 6.81
N PHE A 29 9.89 -17.22 5.56
CA PHE A 29 9.84 -15.80 5.22
C PHE A 29 8.65 -15.09 5.86
N SER A 30 7.50 -15.75 5.96
CA SER A 30 6.32 -15.18 6.63
C SER A 30 6.59 -14.85 8.10
N ILE A 31 7.22 -15.77 8.83
CA ILE A 31 7.63 -15.55 10.23
C ILE A 31 8.73 -14.49 10.30
N PHE A 32 9.73 -14.56 9.42
CA PHE A 32 10.83 -13.60 9.35
C PHE A 32 10.32 -12.17 9.15
N TRP A 33 9.47 -11.93 8.16
CA TRP A 33 8.91 -10.61 7.89
C TRP A 33 7.99 -10.14 9.02
N ALA A 34 7.20 -11.02 9.64
CA ALA A 34 6.42 -10.66 10.83
C ALA A 34 7.30 -10.12 11.97
N ILE A 35 8.44 -10.78 12.22
CA ILE A 35 9.43 -10.35 13.23
C ILE A 35 10.07 -9.02 12.83
N ILE A 36 10.56 -8.89 11.59
CA ILE A 36 11.19 -7.66 11.11
C ILE A 36 10.24 -6.46 11.20
N PHE A 37 8.99 -6.62 10.78
CA PHE A 37 7.98 -5.56 10.85
C PHE A 37 7.73 -5.13 12.30
N LYS A 38 7.69 -6.07 13.25
CA LYS A 38 7.53 -5.77 14.68
C LYS A 38 8.77 -5.05 15.24
N ILE A 39 9.97 -5.54 14.96
CA ILE A 39 11.23 -4.94 15.42
C ILE A 39 11.38 -3.51 14.86
N LEU A 40 11.19 -3.32 13.56
CA LEU A 40 11.27 -2.00 12.93
C LEU A 40 10.23 -1.05 13.52
N SER A 41 9.01 -1.52 13.79
CA SER A 41 7.99 -0.70 14.44
C SER A 41 8.40 -0.27 15.86
N ILE A 42 8.98 -1.18 16.65
CA ILE A 42 9.48 -0.88 18.02
C ILE A 42 10.62 0.14 17.97
N ILE A 43 11.54 0.01 17.01
CA ILE A 43 12.70 0.91 16.89
C ILE A 43 12.29 2.28 16.35
N LEU A 44 11.50 2.31 15.27
CA LEU A 44 11.20 3.55 14.56
C LEU A 44 10.14 4.39 15.26
N LEU A 45 9.14 3.79 15.92
CA LEU A 45 8.04 4.55 16.53
C LEU A 45 8.53 5.58 17.57
N PRO A 46 9.37 5.24 18.57
CA PRO A 46 9.92 6.21 19.51
C PRO A 46 10.73 7.33 18.82
N LEU A 47 11.40 7.00 17.72
CA LEU A 47 12.21 7.96 16.96
C LEU A 47 11.36 8.98 16.21
N VAL A 48 10.09 8.67 15.89
CA VAL A 48 9.24 9.52 15.06
C VAL A 48 7.98 10.06 15.76
N TYR A 49 7.51 9.44 16.85
CA TYR A 49 6.19 9.70 17.45
C TYR A 49 5.94 11.18 17.78
N ASN A 50 6.89 11.83 18.43
CA ASN A 50 6.80 13.24 18.83
C ASN A 50 7.56 14.19 17.91
N LYS A 51 7.89 13.76 16.68
CA LYS A 51 8.69 14.60 15.79
C LYS A 51 7.80 15.64 15.08
N PRO A 52 8.10 16.95 15.21
CA PRO A 52 7.28 18.01 14.62
C PRO A 52 7.12 17.88 13.10
N TRP A 53 8.16 17.39 12.41
CA TRP A 53 8.14 17.22 10.96
C TRP A 53 7.14 16.16 10.51
N LEU A 54 6.96 15.07 11.26
CA LEU A 54 6.03 14.00 10.90
C LEU A 54 4.59 14.42 11.19
N ARG A 55 4.36 15.08 12.34
CA ARG A 55 3.05 15.66 12.66
C ARG A 55 2.63 16.69 11.62
N ALA A 56 3.53 17.59 11.23
CA ALA A 56 3.26 18.56 10.17
C ALA A 56 2.98 17.89 8.82
N SER A 57 3.62 16.76 8.52
CA SER A 57 3.31 15.95 7.34
C SER A 57 1.90 15.37 7.41
N ALA A 58 1.51 14.79 8.54
CA ALA A 58 0.17 14.24 8.75
C ALA A 58 -0.91 15.33 8.68
N ASP A 59 -0.65 16.49 9.27
CA ASP A 59 -1.51 17.67 9.17
C ASP A 59 -1.74 18.08 7.71
N ARG A 60 -0.66 18.14 6.91
CA ARG A 60 -0.79 18.46 5.49
C ARG A 60 -1.54 17.38 4.74
N GLU A 61 -1.27 16.10 4.98
CA GLU A 61 -1.95 14.99 4.31
C GLU A 61 -3.47 15.02 4.57
N TRP A 62 -3.86 15.36 5.81
CA TRP A 62 -5.25 15.58 6.17
C TRP A 62 -5.92 16.67 5.33
N GLU A 63 -5.30 17.85 5.27
CA GLU A 63 -5.83 18.99 4.50
C GLU A 63 -5.74 18.75 2.98
N ASN A 64 -4.78 17.94 2.54
CA ASN A 64 -4.50 17.71 1.13
C ASN A 64 -5.42 16.69 0.47
N GLY A 65 -6.37 16.08 1.18
CA GLY A 65 -7.40 15.22 0.58
C GLY A 65 -7.66 13.91 1.32
N ALA A 66 -6.87 13.57 2.35
CA ALA A 66 -7.11 12.35 3.12
C ALA A 66 -8.48 12.40 3.81
N LYS A 67 -8.93 13.57 4.27
CA LYS A 67 -10.28 13.76 4.83
C LYS A 67 -11.38 13.35 3.86
N GLU A 68 -11.30 13.79 2.60
CA GLU A 68 -12.25 13.46 1.54
C GLU A 68 -12.19 11.96 1.21
N GLY A 69 -10.98 11.39 1.09
CA GLY A 69 -10.80 9.96 0.84
C GLY A 69 -11.39 9.09 1.94
N ILE A 70 -11.16 9.43 3.21
CA ILE A 70 -11.73 8.74 4.36
C ILE A 70 -13.27 8.81 4.33
N LYS A 71 -13.83 9.98 4.01
CA LYS A 71 -15.28 10.15 3.85
C LYS A 71 -15.83 9.29 2.70
N GLN A 72 -15.15 9.22 1.57
CA GLN A 72 -15.54 8.39 0.42
C GLN A 72 -15.51 6.89 0.74
N LEU A 73 -14.60 6.46 1.63
CA LEU A 73 -14.55 5.10 2.15
C LEU A 73 -15.66 4.80 3.18
N GLY A 74 -16.53 5.76 3.49
CA GLY A 74 -17.59 5.63 4.49
C GLY A 74 -17.08 5.65 5.92
N LEU A 75 -15.86 6.16 6.14
CA LEU A 75 -15.23 6.27 7.45
C LEU A 75 -15.40 7.69 7.99
N SER A 76 -15.54 7.79 9.31
CA SER A 76 -15.50 9.07 10.02
C SER A 76 -14.35 9.04 11.01
N CYS A 77 -13.40 9.96 10.86
CA CYS A 77 -12.40 10.23 11.87
C CYS A 77 -12.23 11.74 12.01
N THR A 78 -11.77 12.16 13.18
CA THR A 78 -11.30 13.51 13.44
C THR A 78 -9.88 13.68 12.90
N LYS A 79 -9.46 14.93 12.74
CA LYS A 79 -8.11 15.27 12.31
C LYS A 79 -7.04 14.66 13.24
N GLU A 80 -7.22 14.75 14.55
CA GLU A 80 -6.28 14.21 15.53
C GLU A 80 -6.20 12.68 15.48
N GLU A 81 -7.34 12.00 15.27
CA GLU A 81 -7.36 10.56 15.08
C GLU A 81 -6.59 10.13 13.82
N PHE A 82 -6.75 10.87 12.72
CA PHE A 82 -5.96 10.65 11.51
C PHE A 82 -4.47 10.87 11.72
N ILE A 83 -4.07 11.94 12.41
CA ILE A 83 -2.66 12.23 12.70
C ILE A 83 -2.02 11.11 13.52
N LEU A 84 -2.70 10.65 14.57
CA LEU A 84 -2.24 9.52 15.38
C LEU A 84 -2.14 8.23 14.54
N PHE A 85 -3.13 7.96 13.69
CA PHE A 85 -3.09 6.84 12.75
C PHE A 85 -1.89 6.94 11.80
N PHE A 86 -1.68 8.10 11.16
CA PHE A 86 -0.59 8.35 10.23
C PHE A 86 0.77 8.13 10.88
N ILE A 87 1.00 8.72 12.06
CA ILE A 87 2.25 8.57 12.81
C ILE A 87 2.48 7.11 13.22
N SER A 88 1.45 6.43 13.71
CA SER A 88 1.55 5.03 14.17
C SER A 88 1.80 4.03 13.03
N THR A 89 1.35 4.35 11.81
CA THR A 89 1.49 3.48 10.64
C THR A 89 2.75 3.75 9.82
N TRP A 90 3.35 4.93 9.98
CA TRP A 90 4.56 5.31 9.24
C TRP A 90 5.72 4.30 9.37
N PRO A 91 6.05 3.75 10.56
CA PRO A 91 7.05 2.68 10.69
C PRO A 91 6.75 1.43 9.86
N ASN A 92 5.47 1.02 9.81
CA ASN A 92 5.05 -0.14 9.04
C ASN A 92 5.23 0.10 7.53
N THR A 93 4.98 1.32 7.05
CA THR A 93 5.26 1.70 5.66
C THR A 93 6.74 1.61 5.32
N GLN A 94 7.63 2.02 6.24
CA GLN A 94 9.07 1.87 6.04
C GLN A 94 9.49 0.39 5.98
N ALA A 95 8.89 -0.46 6.80
CA ALA A 95 9.13 -1.91 6.75
C ALA A 95 8.69 -2.54 5.41
N ILE A 96 7.56 -2.10 4.85
CA ILE A 96 7.10 -2.51 3.51
C ILE A 96 8.12 -2.11 2.44
N ILE A 97 8.59 -0.85 2.48
CA ILE A 97 9.62 -0.36 1.55
C ILE A 97 10.89 -1.21 1.61
N VAL A 98 11.36 -1.52 2.82
CA VAL A 98 12.55 -2.39 3.01
C VAL A 98 12.31 -3.78 2.47
N GLN A 99 11.15 -4.38 2.74
CA GLN A 99 10.81 -5.71 2.26
C GLN A 99 10.81 -5.79 0.73
N HIS A 100 10.14 -4.84 0.06
CA HIS A 100 10.11 -4.76 -1.40
C HIS A 100 11.51 -4.49 -1.99
N PHE A 101 12.30 -3.65 -1.32
CA PHE A 101 13.66 -3.37 -1.77
C PHE A 101 14.52 -4.65 -1.72
N VAL A 102 14.49 -5.37 -0.60
CA VAL A 102 15.26 -6.60 -0.41
C VAL A 102 14.82 -7.68 -1.39
N GLY A 103 13.51 -7.97 -1.48
CA GLY A 103 13.03 -9.01 -2.38
C GLY A 103 13.24 -8.69 -3.86
N GLY A 104 13.10 -7.42 -4.26
CA GLY A 104 13.47 -6.97 -5.60
C GLY A 104 14.98 -7.05 -5.86
N ALA A 105 15.83 -6.63 -4.90
CA ALA A 105 17.28 -6.65 -5.04
C ALA A 105 17.85 -8.07 -5.20
N LEU A 106 17.20 -9.10 -4.65
CA LEU A 106 17.57 -10.50 -4.86
C LEU A 106 17.49 -10.94 -6.34
N CYS A 107 16.76 -10.21 -7.18
CA CYS A 107 16.68 -10.49 -8.62
C CYS A 107 17.82 -9.85 -9.43
N LEU A 108 18.56 -8.89 -8.86
CA LEU A 108 19.63 -8.17 -9.56
C LEU A 108 20.72 -9.09 -10.13
N PRO A 109 21.23 -10.10 -9.39
CA PRO A 109 22.23 -11.01 -9.95
C PRO A 109 21.76 -11.72 -11.21
N ALA A 110 20.49 -12.16 -11.27
CA ALA A 110 19.92 -12.81 -12.44
C ALA A 110 19.77 -11.86 -13.63
N ILE A 111 19.29 -10.64 -13.39
CA ILE A 111 19.16 -9.61 -14.42
C ILE A 111 20.52 -9.24 -15.02
N LEU A 112 21.54 -9.12 -14.17
CA LEU A 112 22.89 -8.73 -14.55
C LEU A 112 23.78 -9.92 -14.94
N GLN A 113 23.26 -11.15 -14.89
CA GLN A 113 23.96 -12.39 -15.21
C GLN A 113 25.28 -12.59 -14.43
N LEU A 114 25.29 -12.29 -13.12
CA LEU A 114 26.52 -12.19 -12.32
C LEU A 114 27.06 -13.51 -11.75
N SER A 115 26.24 -14.55 -11.59
CA SER A 115 26.64 -15.79 -10.89
C SER A 115 25.88 -17.03 -11.38
N SER A 116 26.35 -18.23 -11.03
CA SER A 116 25.60 -19.47 -11.28
C SER A 116 24.33 -19.58 -10.40
N ILE A 117 24.32 -18.96 -9.22
CA ILE A 117 23.19 -18.98 -8.27
C ILE A 117 22.10 -17.95 -8.57
N ASN A 118 22.20 -17.26 -9.72
CA ASN A 118 21.33 -16.19 -10.15
C ASN A 118 19.84 -16.53 -10.06
N SER A 119 19.41 -17.64 -10.67
CA SER A 119 18.01 -18.04 -10.66
C SER A 119 17.51 -18.36 -9.25
N SER A 120 18.36 -18.96 -8.41
CA SER A 120 18.03 -19.25 -7.02
C SER A 120 17.78 -17.98 -6.21
N LEU A 121 18.62 -16.96 -6.35
CA LEU A 121 18.42 -15.68 -5.69
C LEU A 121 17.14 -14.98 -6.17
N ALA A 122 16.88 -14.95 -7.48
CA ALA A 122 15.64 -14.36 -7.99
C ALA A 122 14.38 -15.10 -7.48
N CYS A 123 14.44 -16.43 -7.40
CA CYS A 123 13.37 -17.23 -6.79
C CYS A 123 13.19 -16.94 -5.30
N LEU A 124 14.26 -16.70 -4.54
CA LEU A 124 14.14 -16.23 -3.15
C LEU A 124 13.43 -14.88 -3.05
N GLY A 125 13.63 -13.99 -4.02
CA GLY A 125 12.87 -12.74 -4.12
C GLY A 125 11.35 -12.97 -4.22
N ILE A 126 10.94 -13.95 -5.03
CA ILE A 126 9.53 -14.35 -5.20
C ILE A 126 8.99 -14.99 -3.92
N LEU A 127 9.72 -15.94 -3.32
CA LEU A 127 9.31 -16.64 -2.11
C LEU A 127 9.26 -15.69 -0.89
N SER A 128 10.14 -14.68 -0.85
CA SER A 128 10.14 -13.62 0.15
C SER A 128 8.87 -12.78 0.08
N GLU A 129 8.45 -12.38 -1.13
CA GLU A 129 7.20 -11.67 -1.36
C GLU A 129 5.99 -12.51 -0.94
N MET A 130 5.91 -13.77 -1.37
CA MET A 130 4.85 -14.69 -0.96
C MET A 130 4.76 -14.84 0.57
N GLY A 131 5.91 -14.95 1.25
CA GLY A 131 5.95 -15.05 2.71
C GLY A 131 5.35 -13.82 3.39
N TRP A 132 5.73 -12.62 2.90
CA TRP A 132 5.16 -11.36 3.36
C TRP A 132 3.66 -11.26 3.09
N GLU A 133 3.20 -11.60 1.89
CA GLU A 133 1.78 -11.59 1.51
C GLU A 133 0.93 -12.50 2.38
N ILE A 134 1.42 -13.70 2.74
CA ILE A 134 0.73 -14.61 3.67
C ILE A 134 0.60 -13.96 5.05
N TYR A 135 1.68 -13.38 5.57
CA TYR A 135 1.65 -12.70 6.87
C TYR A 135 0.64 -11.55 6.85
N ASP A 136 0.70 -10.68 5.82
CA ASP A 136 -0.17 -9.51 5.74
C ASP A 136 -1.63 -9.90 5.52
N THR A 137 -1.89 -10.91 4.69
CA THR A 137 -3.24 -11.45 4.47
C THR A 137 -3.84 -12.00 5.76
N LEU A 138 -3.08 -12.81 6.52
CA LEU A 138 -3.53 -13.34 7.82
C LEU A 138 -3.79 -12.20 8.82
N LYS A 139 -2.91 -11.21 8.88
CA LYS A 139 -3.07 -10.02 9.72
C LYS A 139 -4.33 -9.24 9.36
N ILE A 140 -4.60 -9.03 8.07
CA ILE A 140 -5.79 -8.33 7.58
C ILE A 140 -7.06 -9.13 7.89
N ILE A 141 -7.07 -10.44 7.65
CA ILE A 141 -8.21 -11.32 7.95
C ILE A 141 -8.49 -11.33 9.45
N TYR A 142 -7.44 -11.46 10.28
CA TYR A 142 -7.56 -11.40 11.73
C TYR A 142 -8.14 -10.06 12.16
N LYS A 143 -7.52 -8.97 11.72
CA LYS A 143 -7.95 -7.61 12.03
C LYS A 143 -9.41 -7.39 11.63
N ARG A 144 -9.81 -7.77 10.42
CA ARG A 144 -11.16 -7.52 9.91
C ARG A 144 -12.25 -8.31 10.63
N ASN A 145 -11.99 -9.57 10.99
CA ASN A 145 -13.02 -10.50 11.47
C ASN A 145 -13.01 -10.70 12.98
N PHE A 146 -11.89 -10.47 13.66
CA PHE A 146 -11.71 -10.82 15.07
C PHE A 146 -11.48 -9.61 15.99
N THR A 147 -11.43 -8.38 15.45
CA THR A 147 -11.45 -7.16 16.28
C THR A 147 -12.80 -6.45 16.19
N PRO A 148 -13.26 -5.78 17.27
CA PRO A 148 -14.53 -5.05 17.27
C PRO A 148 -14.63 -3.98 16.18
N THR A 149 -13.50 -3.37 15.81
CA THR A 149 -13.40 -2.30 14.80
C THR A 149 -12.98 -2.80 13.43
N GLY A 150 -12.78 -4.12 13.26
CA GLY A 150 -12.13 -4.72 12.10
C GLY A 150 -12.74 -4.34 10.75
N LYS A 151 -14.08 -4.41 10.65
CA LYS A 151 -14.80 -4.07 9.40
C LYS A 151 -14.75 -2.59 9.05
N ALA A 152 -14.60 -1.72 10.05
CA ALA A 152 -14.43 -0.29 9.84
C ALA A 152 -12.98 0.03 9.45
N GLU A 153 -12.00 -0.59 10.11
CA GLU A 153 -10.58 -0.34 9.83
C GLU A 153 -10.11 -0.98 8.51
N VAL A 154 -10.76 -2.04 8.06
CA VAL A 154 -10.49 -2.68 6.76
C VAL A 154 -11.81 -2.78 6.00
N PRO A 155 -12.28 -1.73 5.31
CA PRO A 155 -13.52 -1.77 4.55
C PRO A 155 -13.51 -2.88 3.48
N GLY A 156 -14.69 -3.33 3.04
CA GLY A 156 -14.81 -4.44 2.09
C GLY A 156 -14.07 -4.18 0.76
N PHE A 157 -14.08 -2.93 0.28
CA PHE A 157 -13.35 -2.53 -0.93
C PHE A 157 -11.84 -2.63 -0.76
N MET A 158 -11.30 -2.11 0.35
CA MET A 158 -9.87 -2.22 0.67
C MET A 158 -9.45 -3.69 0.80
N PHE A 159 -10.26 -4.51 1.49
CA PHE A 159 -10.02 -5.95 1.59
C PHE A 159 -9.94 -6.61 0.21
N ALA A 160 -10.88 -6.32 -0.68
CA ALA A 160 -10.88 -6.86 -2.04
C ALA A 160 -9.64 -6.43 -2.85
N ILE A 161 -9.27 -5.15 -2.79
CA ILE A 161 -8.06 -4.65 -3.45
C ILE A 161 -6.82 -5.38 -2.94
N MET A 162 -6.68 -5.55 -1.62
CA MET A 162 -5.53 -6.24 -1.04
C MET A 162 -5.47 -7.71 -1.48
N MET A 163 -6.61 -8.41 -1.52
CA MET A 163 -6.66 -9.79 -2.02
C MET A 163 -6.27 -9.89 -3.51
N ILE A 164 -6.70 -8.92 -4.33
CA ILE A 164 -6.31 -8.84 -5.74
C ILE A 164 -4.82 -8.55 -5.87
N HIS A 165 -4.30 -7.61 -5.07
CA HIS A 165 -2.90 -7.23 -5.05
C HIS A 165 -2.00 -8.43 -4.72
N HIS A 166 -2.35 -9.22 -3.70
CA HIS A 166 -1.55 -10.40 -3.31
C HIS A 166 -1.78 -11.63 -4.19
N SER A 167 -2.79 -11.62 -5.08
CA SER A 167 -3.20 -12.82 -5.81
C SER A 167 -2.14 -13.36 -6.76
N LEU A 168 -1.28 -12.50 -7.32
CA LEU A 168 -0.31 -12.89 -8.33
C LEU A 168 0.78 -13.78 -7.71
N THR A 169 1.45 -13.31 -6.67
CA THR A 169 2.57 -14.01 -6.04
C THR A 169 2.08 -15.18 -5.21
N THR A 170 1.04 -14.98 -4.39
CA THR A 170 0.43 -16.06 -3.60
C THR A 170 -0.16 -17.18 -4.48
N GLY A 171 -0.72 -16.84 -5.65
CA GLY A 171 -1.35 -17.81 -6.55
C GLY A 171 -0.38 -18.52 -7.51
N LEU A 172 0.58 -17.79 -8.08
CA LEU A 172 1.46 -18.31 -9.15
C LEU A 172 2.92 -18.47 -8.74
N GLY A 173 3.37 -17.96 -7.59
CA GLY A 173 4.79 -17.94 -7.26
C GLY A 173 5.44 -19.33 -7.21
N ILE A 174 4.95 -20.26 -6.39
CA ILE A 174 5.49 -21.64 -6.33
C ILE A 174 5.33 -22.37 -7.68
N PRO A 175 4.14 -22.40 -8.32
CA PRO A 175 4.00 -23.06 -9.62
C PRO A 175 4.96 -22.52 -10.69
N THR A 176 5.14 -21.20 -10.78
CA THR A 176 6.06 -20.61 -11.76
C THR A 176 7.52 -20.90 -11.44
N ILE A 177 7.91 -20.99 -10.16
CA ILE A 177 9.28 -21.41 -9.81
C ILE A 177 9.51 -22.87 -10.23
N LEU A 178 8.57 -23.78 -9.98
CA LEU A 178 8.75 -25.19 -10.30
C LEU A 178 8.90 -25.46 -11.81
N HIS A 179 8.22 -24.68 -12.65
CA HIS A 179 8.20 -24.89 -14.11
C HIS A 179 9.11 -23.93 -14.89
N TYR A 180 9.37 -22.74 -14.34
CA TYR A 180 9.99 -21.62 -15.05
C TYR A 180 11.12 -20.95 -14.26
N ARG A 181 11.77 -21.68 -13.34
CA ARG A 181 12.85 -21.19 -12.46
C ARG A 181 13.89 -20.32 -13.17
N HIS A 182 14.30 -20.73 -14.37
CA HIS A 182 15.39 -20.09 -15.11
C HIS A 182 14.91 -19.07 -16.15
N LEU A 183 13.60 -18.81 -16.24
CA LEU A 183 13.03 -17.91 -17.23
C LEU A 183 13.35 -16.45 -16.85
N PRO A 184 14.15 -15.70 -17.63
CA PRO A 184 14.53 -14.34 -17.26
C PRO A 184 13.33 -13.40 -17.09
N THR A 185 12.25 -13.63 -17.84
CA THR A 185 10.99 -12.88 -17.73
C THR A 185 10.39 -12.97 -16.32
N LEU A 186 10.49 -14.14 -15.65
CA LEU A 186 10.03 -14.31 -14.28
C LEU A 186 10.82 -13.44 -13.31
N HIS A 187 12.15 -13.40 -13.47
CA HIS A 187 13.04 -12.61 -12.62
C HIS A 187 12.83 -11.10 -12.82
N TRP A 188 12.62 -10.68 -14.07
CA TRP A 188 12.28 -9.30 -14.39
C TRP A 188 10.93 -8.88 -13.81
N ILE A 189 9.89 -9.71 -13.92
CA ILE A 189 8.58 -9.44 -13.31
C ILE A 189 8.74 -9.23 -11.80
N CYS A 190 9.44 -10.13 -11.12
CA CYS A 190 9.70 -10.02 -9.67
C CYS A 190 10.44 -8.72 -9.31
N PHE A 191 11.52 -8.41 -10.03
CA PHE A 191 12.30 -7.18 -9.85
C PHE A 191 11.45 -5.93 -10.04
N GLU A 192 10.69 -5.85 -11.14
CA GLU A 192 9.87 -4.67 -11.43
C GLU A 192 8.74 -4.53 -10.42
N LEU A 193 8.09 -5.62 -10.03
CA LEU A 193 7.02 -5.58 -9.05
C LEU A 193 7.52 -5.06 -7.71
N GLN A 194 8.64 -5.58 -7.21
CA GLN A 194 9.13 -5.24 -5.87
C GLN A 194 10.04 -4.01 -5.85
N PHE A 195 11.13 -4.00 -6.62
CA PHE A 195 12.13 -2.93 -6.56
C PHE A 195 11.56 -1.58 -7.02
N ALA A 196 10.79 -1.57 -8.10
CA ALA A 196 10.19 -0.32 -8.58
C ALA A 196 9.13 0.22 -7.60
N ALA A 197 8.39 -0.68 -6.93
CA ALA A 197 7.48 -0.29 -5.86
C ALA A 197 8.24 0.30 -4.68
N ALA A 198 9.37 -0.30 -4.24
CA ALA A 198 10.20 0.27 -3.19
C ALA A 198 10.67 1.69 -3.51
N VAL A 199 11.14 1.93 -4.75
CA VAL A 199 11.56 3.27 -5.21
C VAL A 199 10.40 4.25 -5.17
N ALA A 200 9.26 3.91 -5.75
CA ALA A 200 8.12 4.81 -5.83
C ALA A 200 7.46 5.06 -4.46
N LEU A 201 7.38 4.05 -3.59
CA LEU A 201 6.89 4.19 -2.22
C LEU A 201 7.83 5.06 -1.40
N SER A 202 9.16 4.88 -1.53
CA SER A 202 10.15 5.75 -0.86
C SER A 202 9.99 7.21 -1.26
N ILE A 203 9.86 7.46 -2.57
CA ILE A 203 9.59 8.80 -3.09
C ILE A 203 8.23 9.32 -2.58
N GLY A 204 7.20 8.47 -2.59
CA GLY A 204 5.87 8.78 -2.09
C GLY A 204 5.89 9.24 -0.64
N GLU A 205 6.57 8.51 0.24
CA GLU A 205 6.73 8.85 1.66
C GLU A 205 7.56 10.13 1.85
N TYR A 206 8.69 10.26 1.16
CA TYR A 206 9.52 11.46 1.29
C TYR A 206 8.78 12.71 0.81
N THR A 207 8.02 12.63 -0.29
CA THR A 207 7.28 13.77 -0.82
C THR A 207 6.14 14.24 0.08
N LYS A 208 5.61 13.39 0.98
CA LYS A 208 4.66 13.81 2.03
C LYS A 208 5.33 14.75 3.05
N LEU A 209 6.62 14.55 3.31
CA LEU A 209 7.41 15.38 4.23
C LEU A 209 7.68 16.78 3.68
N LEU A 210 7.56 16.98 2.36
CA LEU A 210 7.77 18.26 1.71
C LEU A 210 6.57 19.20 1.90
N ASP A 211 6.88 20.44 2.24
CA ASP A 211 5.96 21.56 2.30
C ASP A 211 5.94 22.27 0.94
N VAL A 212 4.99 21.87 0.09
CA VAL A 212 4.83 22.42 -1.27
C VAL A 212 4.47 23.90 -1.31
N THR A 213 4.20 24.53 -0.17
CA THR A 213 4.07 26.00 -0.09
C THR A 213 5.42 26.71 -0.20
N LYS A 214 6.52 25.99 0.05
CA LYS A 214 7.89 26.48 -0.07
C LYS A 214 8.44 26.19 -1.48
N PRO A 215 9.05 27.16 -2.18
CA PRO A 215 9.39 27.01 -3.60
C PRO A 215 10.43 25.92 -3.87
N HIS A 216 11.47 25.86 -3.03
CA HIS A 216 12.51 24.84 -3.16
C HIS A 216 11.94 23.42 -2.93
N GLN A 217 11.01 23.26 -1.99
CA GLN A 217 10.38 21.97 -1.70
C GLN A 217 9.34 21.60 -2.75
N LEU A 218 8.63 22.58 -3.34
CA LEU A 218 7.78 22.35 -4.50
C LEU A 218 8.60 21.82 -5.69
N ARG A 219 9.77 22.42 -5.98
CA ARG A 219 10.65 21.95 -7.05
C ARG A 219 11.16 20.53 -6.76
N GLN A 220 11.57 20.23 -5.52
CA GLN A 220 11.93 18.87 -5.11
C GLN A 220 10.76 17.90 -5.31
N PHE A 221 9.56 18.26 -4.88
CA PHE A 221 8.35 17.46 -5.02
C PHE A 221 8.05 17.15 -6.49
N GLN A 222 8.16 18.14 -7.38
CA GLN A 222 7.93 17.99 -8.81
C GLN A 222 8.93 17.04 -9.48
N VAL A 223 10.21 17.22 -9.19
CA VAL A 223 11.28 16.36 -9.72
C VAL A 223 11.06 14.92 -9.24
N LEU A 224 10.87 14.72 -7.95
CA LEU A 224 10.67 13.40 -7.36
C LEU A 224 9.40 12.71 -7.88
N THR A 225 8.28 13.42 -7.94
CA THR A 225 7.03 12.89 -8.51
C THR A 225 7.19 12.56 -9.99
N GLY A 226 7.95 13.38 -10.74
CA GLY A 226 8.28 13.10 -12.13
C GLY A 226 9.11 11.82 -12.29
N VAL A 227 10.13 11.64 -11.46
CA VAL A 227 10.94 10.41 -11.43
C VAL A 227 10.07 9.20 -11.09
N ALA A 228 9.25 9.28 -10.03
CA ALA A 228 8.35 8.20 -9.66
C ALA A 228 7.35 7.86 -10.78
N PHE A 229 6.81 8.87 -11.46
CA PHE A 229 5.92 8.66 -12.61
C PHE A 229 6.65 7.96 -13.76
N VAL A 230 7.87 8.38 -14.13
CA VAL A 230 8.64 7.72 -15.20
C VAL A 230 8.95 6.27 -14.84
N VAL A 231 9.39 6.01 -13.60
CA VAL A 231 9.63 4.65 -13.12
C VAL A 231 8.35 3.82 -13.26
N MET A 232 7.21 4.31 -12.77
CA MET A 232 5.93 3.60 -12.87
C MET A 232 5.49 3.40 -14.32
N LEU A 233 5.62 4.42 -15.19
CA LEU A 233 5.25 4.33 -16.61
C LEU A 233 6.02 3.21 -17.32
N ILE A 234 7.30 3.06 -17.01
CA ILE A 234 8.14 1.99 -17.56
C ILE A 234 7.73 0.63 -16.97
N THR A 235 7.75 0.49 -15.64
CA THR A 235 7.65 -0.82 -14.95
C THR A 235 6.23 -1.32 -14.71
N ARG A 236 5.22 -0.48 -14.91
CA ARG A 236 3.78 -0.83 -14.78
C ARG A 236 3.01 -0.64 -16.09
N GLY A 237 3.59 0.10 -17.04
CA GLY A 237 3.06 0.29 -18.38
C GLY A 237 3.82 -0.53 -19.39
N PHE A 238 4.84 0.07 -20.01
CA PHE A 238 5.46 -0.48 -21.21
C PHE A 238 6.15 -1.82 -20.99
N HIS A 239 7.05 -1.91 -20.02
CA HIS A 239 7.82 -3.14 -19.79
C HIS A 239 6.94 -4.23 -19.16
N TRP A 240 6.02 -3.87 -18.27
CA TRP A 240 5.00 -4.79 -17.74
C TRP A 240 4.22 -5.48 -18.87
N LEU A 241 3.64 -4.73 -19.80
CA LEU A 241 2.87 -5.30 -20.92
C LEU A 241 3.73 -6.20 -21.82
N TYR A 242 4.99 -5.83 -22.04
CA TYR A 242 5.95 -6.67 -22.75
C TYR A 242 6.23 -7.98 -22.00
N LEU A 243 6.53 -7.93 -20.71
CA LEU A 243 6.87 -9.09 -19.89
C LEU A 243 5.70 -10.06 -19.76
N ILE A 244 4.48 -9.58 -19.50
CA ILE A 244 3.31 -10.47 -19.44
C ILE A 244 3.00 -11.10 -20.80
N GLY A 245 3.22 -10.37 -21.91
CA GLY A 245 3.07 -10.90 -23.25
C GLY A 245 4.06 -12.04 -23.54
N GLN A 246 5.33 -11.84 -23.16
CA GLN A 246 6.36 -12.88 -23.22
C GLN A 246 5.98 -14.09 -22.37
N PHE A 247 5.51 -13.89 -21.14
CA PHE A 247 5.14 -14.96 -20.22
C PHE A 247 3.98 -15.80 -20.76
N MET A 248 2.93 -15.16 -21.27
CA MET A 248 1.80 -15.84 -21.92
C MET A 248 2.22 -16.59 -23.19
N LEU A 249 3.12 -16.02 -23.99
CA LEU A 249 3.63 -16.69 -25.19
C LEU A 249 4.44 -17.95 -24.85
N VAL A 250 5.24 -17.91 -23.78
CA VAL A 250 5.95 -19.09 -23.27
C VAL A 250 4.94 -20.16 -22.85
N TRP A 251 3.95 -19.81 -22.02
CA TRP A 251 2.92 -20.76 -21.59
C TRP A 251 2.12 -21.37 -22.75
N TYR A 252 1.85 -20.58 -23.79
CA TYR A 252 1.19 -21.08 -24.99
C TYR A 252 2.06 -22.06 -25.78
N ARG A 253 3.35 -21.74 -25.97
CA ARG A 253 4.30 -22.60 -26.70
C ARG A 253 4.58 -23.91 -25.97
N ASP A 254 4.57 -23.88 -24.64
CA ASP A 254 4.78 -25.06 -23.80
C ASP A 254 3.49 -25.87 -23.59
N GLU A 255 2.38 -25.49 -24.23
CA GLU A 255 1.06 -26.10 -24.04
C GLU A 255 0.61 -26.13 -22.56
N ALA A 256 1.07 -25.15 -21.77
CA ALA A 256 0.82 -25.03 -20.35
C ALA A 256 -0.57 -24.41 -20.08
N TRP A 257 -1.63 -25.09 -20.55
CA TRP A 257 -3.00 -24.57 -20.57
C TRP A 257 -3.54 -24.19 -19.18
N VAL A 258 -3.09 -24.85 -18.12
CA VAL A 258 -3.47 -24.48 -16.74
C VAL A 258 -2.89 -23.11 -16.36
N PHE A 259 -1.63 -22.85 -16.70
CA PHE A 259 -1.01 -21.54 -16.48
C PHE A 259 -1.70 -20.46 -17.31
N LEU A 260 -2.06 -20.73 -18.56
CA LEU A 260 -2.85 -19.79 -19.36
C LEU A 260 -4.25 -19.55 -18.77
N GLY A 261 -4.97 -20.61 -18.42
CA GLY A 261 -6.36 -20.54 -17.96
C GLY A 261 -6.50 -19.83 -16.61
N VAL A 262 -5.56 -20.03 -15.69
CA VAL A 262 -5.58 -19.40 -14.36
C VAL A 262 -4.75 -18.12 -14.33
N GLY A 263 -3.56 -18.16 -14.92
CA GLY A 263 -2.60 -17.05 -14.87
C GLY A 263 -2.97 -15.88 -15.75
N ALA A 264 -3.54 -16.08 -16.96
CA ALA A 264 -3.90 -14.94 -17.81
C ALA A 264 -5.00 -14.05 -17.17
N PRO A 265 -6.09 -14.60 -16.58
CA PRO A 265 -7.03 -13.77 -15.82
C PRO A 265 -6.40 -12.99 -14.66
N LEU A 266 -5.48 -13.61 -13.90
CA LEU A 266 -4.76 -12.94 -12.81
C LEU A 266 -3.86 -11.81 -13.34
N LEU A 267 -3.12 -12.05 -14.42
CA LEU A 267 -2.27 -11.04 -15.06
C LEU A 267 -3.08 -9.88 -15.65
N LEU A 268 -4.25 -10.15 -16.23
CA LEU A 268 -5.17 -9.11 -16.71
C LEU A 268 -5.72 -8.28 -15.55
N LEU A 269 -6.15 -8.93 -14.47
CA LEU A 269 -6.64 -8.24 -13.28
C LEU A 269 -5.54 -7.39 -12.63
N PHE A 270 -4.31 -7.90 -12.56
CA PHE A 270 -3.16 -7.17 -12.04
C PHE A 270 -2.73 -6.02 -12.99
N SER A 271 -2.90 -6.19 -14.30
CA SER A 271 -2.69 -5.10 -15.28
C SER A 271 -3.69 -3.95 -15.07
N PHE A 272 -4.95 -4.29 -14.80
CA PHE A 272 -5.94 -3.28 -14.39
C PHE A 272 -5.53 -2.60 -13.09
N PHE A 273 -5.07 -3.36 -12.08
CA PHE A 273 -4.58 -2.80 -10.83
C PHE A 273 -3.42 -1.80 -11.06
N ASN A 274 -2.41 -2.21 -11.84
CA ASN A 274 -1.26 -1.38 -12.20
C ASN A 274 -1.68 -0.07 -12.88
N TYR A 275 -2.64 -0.13 -13.80
CA TYR A 275 -3.16 1.07 -14.44
C TYR A 275 -3.93 1.96 -13.47
N ALA A 276 -4.93 1.40 -12.80
CA ALA A 276 -5.90 2.14 -11.99
C ALA A 276 -5.30 2.71 -10.69
N PHE A 277 -4.43 1.96 -10.01
CA PHE A 277 -3.92 2.30 -8.69
C PHE A 277 -2.46 2.78 -8.69
N CYS A 278 -1.70 2.57 -9.77
CA CYS A 278 -0.32 3.06 -9.87
C CYS A 278 -0.16 4.15 -10.93
N LEU A 279 -0.42 3.83 -12.21
CA LEU A 279 -0.14 4.74 -13.32
C LEU A 279 -1.05 5.97 -13.32
N ALA A 280 -2.37 5.79 -13.29
CA ALA A 280 -3.31 6.88 -13.39
C ALA A 280 -3.18 7.90 -12.24
N PRO A 281 -3.05 7.49 -10.95
CA PRO A 281 -2.84 8.43 -9.86
C PRO A 281 -1.49 9.17 -9.96
N MET A 282 -0.41 8.49 -10.35
CA MET A 282 0.91 9.13 -10.51
C MET A 282 0.92 10.13 -11.68
N TRP A 283 0.28 9.79 -12.79
CA TRP A 283 0.09 10.71 -13.92
C TRP A 283 -0.69 11.95 -13.49
N ALA A 284 -1.85 11.77 -12.83
CA ALA A 284 -2.68 12.88 -12.36
C ALA A 284 -1.90 13.80 -11.41
N ARG A 285 -1.18 13.21 -10.45
CA ARG A 285 -0.31 13.93 -9.52
C ARG A 285 0.77 14.73 -10.26
N TRP A 286 1.50 14.11 -11.19
CA TRP A 286 2.56 14.80 -11.94
C TRP A 286 2.02 15.92 -12.84
N MET A 287 0.97 15.65 -13.61
CA MET A 287 0.35 16.61 -14.54
C MET A 287 -0.18 17.85 -13.85
N LYS A 288 -0.62 17.70 -12.61
CA LYS A 288 -1.11 18.79 -11.81
C LYS A 288 0.02 19.68 -11.30
N PHE A 289 1.02 19.08 -10.64
CA PHE A 289 2.09 19.86 -10.03
C PHE A 289 3.06 20.46 -11.06
N ARG A 290 3.27 19.83 -12.23
CA ARG A 290 4.14 20.41 -13.29
C ARG A 290 3.70 21.80 -13.77
N LYS A 291 2.40 22.10 -13.70
CA LYS A 291 1.85 23.40 -14.15
C LYS A 291 1.99 24.50 -13.09
N MET A 292 2.20 24.13 -11.82
CA MET A 292 2.19 25.08 -10.71
C MET A 292 3.49 25.85 -10.51
N SER A 293 4.64 25.33 -10.95
CA SER A 293 5.94 26.04 -10.80
C SER A 293 5.98 27.33 -11.60
N VAL A 294 5.35 27.34 -12.78
CA VAL A 294 5.37 28.48 -13.70
C VAL A 294 4.73 29.72 -13.06
N GLU A 295 3.64 29.57 -12.31
CA GLU A 295 2.95 30.71 -11.68
C GLU A 295 3.70 31.27 -10.46
N TYR A 296 4.37 30.42 -9.67
CA TYR A 296 5.09 30.90 -8.48
C TYR A 296 6.42 31.54 -8.86
N GLU A 297 7.19 30.93 -9.76
CA GLU A 297 8.51 31.41 -10.15
C GLU A 297 8.46 32.64 -11.07
N SER A 298 7.33 32.88 -11.74
CA SER A 298 7.14 34.06 -12.58
C SER A 298 6.80 35.34 -11.81
N LEU A 299 6.56 35.26 -10.49
CA LEU A 299 6.29 36.45 -9.68
C LEU A 299 7.57 37.28 -9.51
N PRO A 300 7.54 38.60 -9.84
CA PRO A 300 8.64 39.51 -9.52
C PRO A 300 9.02 39.48 -8.03
N LYS A 301 10.30 39.70 -7.73
CA LYS A 301 10.82 39.63 -6.34
C LYS A 301 10.13 40.63 -5.40
N ASP A 302 9.75 41.78 -5.96
CA ASP A 302 9.10 42.94 -5.36
C ASP A 302 7.57 42.84 -5.28
N VAL A 303 6.98 41.72 -5.71
CA VAL A 303 5.54 41.48 -5.57
C VAL A 303 5.08 41.62 -4.10
N CYS A 304 3.98 42.37 -3.92
CA CYS A 304 3.32 42.58 -2.64
C CYS A 304 2.97 41.25 -1.95
N ALA A 305 3.07 41.21 -0.61
CA ALA A 305 2.78 40.01 0.21
C ALA A 305 1.39 39.42 -0.04
N VAL A 306 0.43 40.23 -0.48
CA VAL A 306 -0.94 39.79 -0.83
C VAL A 306 -0.94 38.87 -2.05
N GLU A 307 -0.17 39.17 -3.09
CA GLU A 307 -0.10 38.35 -4.31
C GLU A 307 0.68 37.05 -4.08
N LYS A 308 1.77 37.11 -3.28
CA LYS A 308 2.46 35.90 -2.81
C LYS A 308 1.51 34.99 -2.04
N SER A 309 0.70 35.56 -1.15
CA SER A 309 -0.34 34.81 -0.40
C SER A 309 -1.40 34.20 -1.31
N LYS A 310 -1.82 34.90 -2.38
CA LYS A 310 -2.75 34.34 -3.38
C LYS A 310 -2.15 33.13 -4.11
N SER A 311 -0.88 33.20 -4.50
CA SER A 311 -0.17 32.09 -5.16
C SER A 311 -0.04 30.88 -4.23
N VAL A 312 0.34 31.10 -2.96
CA VAL A 312 0.37 30.04 -1.93
C VAL A 312 -1.01 29.40 -1.73
N ARG A 313 -2.08 30.21 -1.70
CA ARG A 313 -3.45 29.69 -1.58
C ARG A 313 -3.86 28.83 -2.79
N LYS A 314 -3.47 29.23 -4.01
CA LYS A 314 -3.67 28.38 -5.21
C LYS A 314 -2.94 27.05 -5.08
N LEU A 315 -1.68 27.05 -4.60
CA LEU A 315 -0.92 25.83 -4.34
C LEU A 315 -1.61 24.93 -3.33
N GLN A 316 -2.15 25.48 -2.24
CA GLN A 316 -2.90 24.73 -1.24
C GLN A 316 -4.17 24.10 -1.83
N VAL A 317 -5.00 24.87 -2.54
CA VAL A 317 -6.22 24.37 -3.19
C VAL A 317 -5.88 23.25 -4.18
N ALA A 318 -4.82 23.43 -4.94
CA ALA A 318 -4.42 22.44 -5.91
C ALA A 318 -3.80 21.20 -5.23
N ALA A 319 -3.10 21.33 -4.10
CA ALA A 319 -2.71 20.17 -3.30
C ALA A 319 -3.95 19.38 -2.86
N VAL A 320 -4.96 20.03 -2.27
CA VAL A 320 -6.22 19.40 -1.85
C VAL A 320 -6.88 18.58 -2.96
N ASP A 321 -6.98 19.17 -4.15
CA ASP A 321 -7.66 18.51 -5.28
C ASP A 321 -6.85 17.31 -5.83
N VAL A 322 -5.54 17.17 -5.55
CA VAL A 322 -4.77 15.99 -6.01
C VAL A 322 -5.06 14.78 -5.12
N PHE A 323 -4.95 14.93 -3.80
CA PHE A 323 -5.11 13.77 -2.95
C PHE A 323 -6.60 13.42 -2.73
N SER A 324 -7.52 14.35 -3.00
CA SER A 324 -8.95 14.01 -3.04
C SER A 324 -9.36 13.26 -4.31
N SER A 325 -8.70 13.49 -5.44
CA SER A 325 -8.99 12.83 -6.73
C SER A 325 -8.19 11.55 -6.98
N GLY A 326 -7.00 11.43 -6.37
CA GLY A 326 -6.09 10.29 -6.58
C GLY A 326 -6.40 9.05 -5.74
N VAL A 327 -7.15 9.18 -4.64
CA VAL A 327 -7.36 8.07 -3.68
C VAL A 327 -8.45 7.10 -4.14
N VAL A 328 -9.36 7.53 -5.03
CA VAL A 328 -10.42 6.66 -5.51
C VAL A 328 -10.69 7.00 -6.97
N MET A 329 -10.40 6.05 -7.86
CA MET A 329 -11.14 5.95 -9.11
C MET A 329 -12.61 5.95 -8.73
N ASP A 330 -13.25 7.13 -8.82
CA ASP A 330 -14.64 7.44 -8.53
C ASP A 330 -15.37 6.23 -7.93
N ALA A 331 -15.36 6.11 -6.58
CA ALA A 331 -15.93 4.93 -5.90
C ALA A 331 -17.34 4.66 -6.39
N ASP A 332 -18.06 5.69 -6.84
CA ASP A 332 -19.37 5.58 -7.45
C ASP A 332 -19.33 4.85 -8.79
N LYS A 333 -18.31 5.00 -9.63
CA LYS A 333 -18.11 4.22 -10.87
C LYS A 333 -17.70 2.77 -10.60
N ILE A 334 -16.79 2.53 -9.66
CA ILE A 334 -16.39 1.16 -9.30
C ILE A 334 -17.54 0.46 -8.57
N SER A 335 -18.24 1.14 -7.67
CA SER A 335 -19.45 0.61 -7.03
C SER A 335 -20.62 0.51 -8.00
N LEU A 336 -20.67 1.29 -9.09
CA LEU A 336 -21.61 1.04 -10.20
C LEU A 336 -21.28 -0.27 -10.91
N LEU A 337 -20.00 -0.49 -11.23
CA LEU A 337 -19.52 -1.70 -11.91
C LEU A 337 -19.66 -2.96 -11.03
N LEU A 338 -19.42 -2.85 -9.73
CA LEU A 338 -19.57 -3.95 -8.77
C LEU A 338 -21.02 -4.10 -8.27
N GLY A 339 -21.76 -3.00 -8.16
CA GLY A 339 -23.15 -2.93 -7.73
C GLY A 339 -24.12 -3.39 -8.80
N SER A 340 -23.78 -3.29 -10.09
CA SER A 340 -24.55 -3.92 -11.17
C SER A 340 -24.54 -5.45 -11.07
N ALA A 341 -23.47 -6.06 -10.54
CA ALA A 341 -23.40 -7.50 -10.28
C ALA A 341 -24.19 -7.93 -9.03
N ASN A 342 -24.46 -7.01 -8.10
CA ASN A 342 -25.14 -7.27 -6.84
C ASN A 342 -26.57 -6.70 -6.76
N ARG A 343 -27.17 -6.27 -7.88
CA ARG A 343 -28.62 -6.12 -7.95
C ARG A 343 -29.25 -7.51 -7.84
N LYS A 344 -29.41 -7.98 -6.59
CA LYS A 344 -30.61 -8.73 -6.25
C LYS A 344 -31.75 -7.82 -6.66
N GLU A 345 -32.41 -8.13 -7.77
CA GLU A 345 -33.75 -7.62 -8.03
C GLU A 345 -34.53 -7.78 -6.73
N ARG A 346 -34.73 -6.67 -6.02
CA ARG A 346 -35.84 -6.59 -5.09
C ARG A 346 -37.05 -6.73 -5.99
N VAL A 347 -37.52 -7.97 -6.13
CA VAL A 347 -38.89 -8.23 -6.58
C VAL A 347 -39.74 -7.38 -5.66
N GLU A 348 -40.28 -6.29 -6.21
CA GLU A 348 -41.25 -5.45 -5.52
C GLU A 348 -42.43 -6.35 -5.17
N ARG A 349 -42.46 -6.88 -3.95
CA ARG A 349 -43.71 -7.37 -3.39
C ARG A 349 -44.66 -6.18 -3.38
N ARG A 350 -45.70 -6.26 -4.21
CA ARG A 350 -46.82 -5.31 -4.24
C ARG A 350 -47.22 -4.97 -2.81
N LYS A 351 -47.21 -3.69 -2.48
CA LYS A 351 -47.67 -3.15 -1.21
C LYS A 351 -49.16 -3.48 -1.04
N THR A 352 -49.49 -4.39 -0.14
CA THR A 352 -50.82 -4.46 0.47
C THR A 352 -50.79 -3.67 1.78
N MET A 353 -51.44 -2.50 1.73
CA MET A 353 -51.93 -1.59 2.79
C MET A 353 -51.02 -1.15 3.96
N PRO A 354 -51.18 0.11 4.44
CA PRO A 354 -50.36 0.69 5.50
C PRO A 354 -50.90 0.36 6.90
N ALA A 355 -49.99 0.12 7.85
CA ALA A 355 -50.29 0.17 9.28
C ALA A 355 -49.81 1.52 9.88
N VAL A 356 -50.64 2.01 10.80
CA VAL A 356 -50.64 3.28 11.54
C VAL A 356 -49.32 3.53 12.33
N PRO A 357 -48.90 4.80 12.53
CA PRO A 357 -47.60 5.12 13.11
C PRO A 357 -47.59 5.03 14.65
N ALA A 358 -46.56 4.38 15.19
CA ALA A 358 -46.17 4.51 16.60
C ALA A 358 -45.00 5.49 16.70
N SER A 359 -45.23 6.60 17.39
CA SER A 359 -44.21 7.58 17.77
C SER A 359 -43.23 6.98 18.77
N GLY A 360 -41.95 6.98 18.43
CA GLY A 360 -40.89 6.58 19.34
C GLY A 360 -39.61 7.33 19.04
N ASN A 361 -39.34 8.37 19.84
CA ASN A 361 -38.05 9.04 19.92
C ASN A 361 -36.94 8.00 20.16
N LYS A 362 -35.95 7.93 19.26
CA LYS A 362 -34.72 7.16 19.49
C LYS A 362 -33.49 7.97 19.11
N VAL A 363 -32.94 8.59 20.16
CA VAL A 363 -31.52 8.65 20.54
C VAL A 363 -30.52 8.59 19.37
N GLU A 364 -30.12 9.77 18.93
CA GLU A 364 -28.97 10.01 18.08
C GLU A 364 -27.81 10.52 18.96
N SER A 365 -27.09 9.62 19.66
CA SER A 365 -25.85 10.05 20.37
C SER A 365 -24.82 8.96 20.71
N THR A 366 -25.08 7.67 20.52
CA THR A 366 -24.14 6.60 20.94
C THR A 366 -23.02 6.29 19.94
N ALA A 367 -23.15 6.64 18.66
CA ALA A 367 -22.13 6.34 17.64
C ALA A 367 -20.88 7.25 17.73
N LYS A 368 -21.02 8.50 18.18
CA LYS A 368 -19.90 9.45 18.27
C LYS A 368 -18.98 9.19 19.47
N VAL A 369 -19.55 8.77 20.61
CA VAL A 369 -18.75 8.47 21.83
C VAL A 369 -18.01 7.13 21.71
N ALA A 370 -18.58 6.18 20.96
CA ALA A 370 -17.91 4.91 20.65
C ALA A 370 -16.78 5.04 19.61
N THR A 371 -16.58 6.19 18.94
CA THR A 371 -15.48 6.31 17.97
C THR A 371 -14.19 6.79 18.65
N SER A 372 -14.26 7.80 19.54
CA SER A 372 -13.06 8.35 20.19
C SER A 372 -12.50 7.49 21.33
N MET A 373 -13.37 6.73 22.02
CA MET A 373 -12.94 5.79 23.07
C MET A 373 -12.28 4.52 22.47
N TYR A 374 -12.58 4.20 21.20
CA TYR A 374 -12.14 2.97 20.54
C TYR A 374 -10.78 3.13 19.83
N LEU A 375 -10.44 4.31 19.32
CA LEU A 375 -9.09 4.56 18.76
C LEU A 375 -7.99 4.57 19.83
N LYS A 376 -8.33 4.92 21.09
CA LYS A 376 -7.45 4.71 22.25
C LYS A 376 -7.18 3.24 22.56
N LYS A 377 -8.05 2.32 22.14
CA LYS A 377 -8.01 0.89 22.49
C LYS A 377 -7.61 -0.01 21.31
N SER A 378 -7.88 0.38 20.05
CA SER A 378 -7.52 -0.37 18.84
C SER A 378 -6.10 -0.07 18.34
N LEU A 379 -5.53 1.06 18.75
CA LEU A 379 -4.08 1.15 18.86
C LEU A 379 -3.67 0.17 19.97
N ASN A 380 -3.15 -1.00 19.58
CA ASN A 380 -2.41 -1.95 20.42
C ASN A 380 -1.14 -1.32 21.06
N CYS A 381 -1.10 0.01 21.12
CA CYS A 381 -0.22 0.83 21.89
C CYS A 381 -0.73 1.01 23.33
N GLY A 382 -1.87 0.47 23.76
CA GLY A 382 -2.29 0.56 25.17
C GLY A 382 -1.17 0.11 26.12
N GLU A 383 -0.63 -1.10 25.91
CA GLU A 383 0.51 -1.62 26.67
C GLU A 383 1.81 -0.81 26.46
N PHE A 384 1.99 -0.23 25.27
CA PHE A 384 3.15 0.62 24.96
C PHE A 384 3.04 2.03 25.57
N TYR A 385 1.84 2.59 25.66
CA TYR A 385 1.53 3.85 26.33
C TYR A 385 1.57 3.67 27.84
N ASP A 386 1.13 2.52 28.35
CA ASP A 386 1.30 2.13 29.75
C ASP A 386 2.80 2.00 30.08
N PHE A 387 3.58 1.34 29.22
CA PHE A 387 5.05 1.24 29.34
C PHE A 387 5.76 2.62 29.24
N LEU A 388 5.39 3.47 28.28
CA LEU A 388 5.94 4.82 28.16
C LEU A 388 5.54 5.71 29.35
N ALA A 389 4.31 5.58 29.85
CA ALA A 389 3.85 6.29 31.03
C ALA A 389 4.53 5.79 32.32
N GLU A 390 4.95 4.53 32.36
CA GLU A 390 5.77 3.96 33.42
C GLU A 390 7.20 4.52 33.38
N LEU A 391 7.83 4.56 32.20
CA LEU A 391 9.13 5.20 32.01
C LEU A 391 9.14 6.70 32.38
N GLU A 392 8.06 7.43 32.06
CA GLU A 392 7.94 8.86 32.41
C GLU A 392 7.69 9.08 33.90
N LYS A 393 7.10 8.11 34.60
CA LYS A 393 6.95 8.13 36.08
C LYS A 393 8.29 7.89 36.77
N ASP A 394 9.12 7.01 36.23
CA ASP A 394 10.45 6.72 36.78
C ASP A 394 11.41 7.91 36.58
N GLU A 395 11.39 8.58 35.42
CA GLU A 395 12.22 9.77 35.18
C GLU A 395 11.85 10.96 36.08
N LYS A 396 10.59 11.05 36.53
CA LYS A 396 10.12 12.05 37.50
C LYS A 396 10.43 11.70 38.95
N LYS A 397 10.83 10.45 39.24
CA LYS A 397 11.16 9.98 40.58
C LYS A 397 12.64 10.19 40.92
N ASP A 398 13.48 10.25 39.88
CA ASP A 398 14.93 10.50 39.97
C ASP A 398 15.32 11.98 39.82
N ARG A 399 14.33 12.88 39.69
CA ARG A 399 14.47 14.35 39.76
C ARG A 399 13.77 14.87 40.99
#